data_AF-A0A3A5W9V5-F1
#
_entry.id   AF-A0A3A5W9V5-F1
#
_cell.length_a   1.000
_cell.length_b   1.000
_cell.length_c   1.000
_cell.angle_alpha   90.00
_cell.angle_beta   90.00
_cell.angle_gamma   90.00
#
_symmetry.space_group_name_H-M   'P 1'
#
loop_
_entity.id
_entity.type
_entity.pdbx_description
1 polymer ?
#
loop_
_entity_poly.entity_id
_entity_poly.type
_entity_poly.pdbx_seq_one_letter_code
_entity_poly.pdbx_strand_id
1 'polypeptide(L)'
;MDEEGPRTGPERREAALRRELWRVRNSASFRLGHHVIEAFRRPWRLLVLPFSLPVVMWGIGMELLGRRPRPMSDSMIQLRGGPARCVVLFPTNGVGFGHFTRMYALARRLRKQDPDLEIVFFTTQPTLHLPYAEGFPTYHLAGPKRMQGMDADAWNAMCQEMLTLVLETHRPQSFVFDGAFPYRGMLDALATIDVPQKVWVRRGMFRKGTSVPVDAIGRFDLIVHPGDAVPHAASEVEHGVEELHVPPMLLIDPEEMWARETARRRLGVPQNAR
;
A
#
# COMPACT_ATOMS: atom_id res chain seq x y z
N MET A 1 -16.63 -8.22 30.07
CA MET A 1 -15.64 -9.28 30.34
C MET A 1 -16.07 -10.45 29.49
N ASP A 2 -15.61 -10.47 28.24
CA ASP A 2 -15.71 -11.62 27.34
C ASP A 2 -14.34 -11.71 26.67
N GLU A 3 -13.51 -12.62 27.17
CA GLU A 3 -12.23 -12.97 26.56
C GLU A 3 -12.50 -13.81 25.30
N GLU A 4 -12.43 -13.19 24.12
CA GLU A 4 -12.29 -13.95 22.88
C GLU A 4 -10.85 -14.51 22.79
N GLY A 5 -10.71 -15.80 23.11
CA GLY A 5 -9.45 -16.54 22.95
C GLY A 5 -8.96 -16.64 21.49
N PRO A 6 -7.75 -17.17 21.26
CA PRO A 6 -7.15 -17.22 19.93
C PRO A 6 -7.96 -18.10 18.96
N ARG A 7 -8.43 -17.47 17.87
CA ARG A 7 -9.19 -18.09 16.78
C ARG A 7 -8.56 -19.39 16.28
N THR A 8 -9.33 -20.48 16.35
CA THR A 8 -8.92 -21.84 16.02
C THR A 8 -8.84 -22.08 14.49
N GLY A 9 -8.16 -23.15 14.06
CA GLY A 9 -7.99 -23.54 12.65
C GLY A 9 -9.28 -23.58 11.77
N PRO A 10 -10.45 -24.00 12.29
CA PRO A 10 -11.72 -23.95 11.57
C PRO A 10 -12.14 -22.55 11.10
N GLU A 11 -11.93 -21.51 11.92
CA GLU A 11 -12.29 -20.13 11.57
C GLU A 11 -11.37 -19.56 10.48
N ARG A 12 -10.10 -19.97 10.46
CA ARG A 12 -9.16 -19.63 9.38
C ARG A 12 -9.52 -20.32 8.07
N ARG A 13 -10.02 -21.56 8.14
CA ARG A 13 -10.53 -22.31 6.98
C ARG A 13 -11.81 -21.68 6.43
N GLU A 14 -12.70 -21.22 7.31
CA GLU A 14 -13.91 -20.49 6.90
C GLU A 14 -13.58 -19.18 6.20
N ALA A 15 -12.63 -18.41 6.72
CA ALA A 15 -12.15 -17.19 6.06
C ALA A 15 -11.50 -17.47 4.68
N ALA A 16 -10.71 -18.54 4.56
CA ALA A 16 -10.14 -18.98 3.29
C ALA A 16 -11.22 -19.40 2.28
N LEU A 17 -12.22 -20.18 2.73
CA LEU A 17 -13.35 -20.62 1.90
C LEU A 17 -14.22 -19.44 1.46
N ARG A 18 -14.43 -18.43 2.31
CA ARG A 18 -15.16 -17.20 1.95
C ARG A 18 -14.43 -16.40 0.88
N ARG A 19 -13.08 -16.35 0.90
CA ARG A 19 -12.26 -15.73 -0.16
C ARG A 19 -12.29 -16.49 -1.49
N GLU A 20 -12.29 -17.83 -1.44
CA GLU A 20 -12.46 -18.64 -2.65
C GLU A 20 -13.86 -18.48 -3.24
N LEU A 21 -14.90 -18.52 -2.41
CA LEU A 21 -16.27 -18.24 -2.83
C LEU A 21 -16.40 -16.84 -3.44
N TRP A 22 -15.66 -15.85 -2.96
CA TRP A 22 -15.60 -14.51 -3.57
C TRP A 22 -14.96 -14.54 -4.96
N ARG A 23 -13.78 -15.15 -5.12
CA ARG A 23 -13.11 -15.28 -6.43
C ARG A 23 -14.01 -15.98 -7.44
N VAL A 24 -14.72 -17.01 -7.00
CA VAL A 24 -15.70 -17.71 -7.82
C VAL A 24 -16.88 -16.80 -8.16
N ARG A 25 -17.48 -16.11 -7.18
CA ARG A 25 -18.65 -15.24 -7.39
C ARG A 25 -18.37 -14.02 -8.27
N ASN A 26 -17.15 -13.52 -8.25
CA ASN A 26 -16.73 -12.38 -9.08
C ASN A 26 -16.09 -12.77 -10.40
N SER A 27 -15.93 -14.08 -10.66
CA SER A 27 -15.52 -14.54 -11.98
C SER A 27 -16.54 -14.16 -13.05
N ALA A 28 -16.04 -13.87 -14.25
CA ALA A 28 -16.87 -13.55 -15.40
C ALA A 28 -17.92 -14.65 -15.68
N SER A 29 -17.50 -15.91 -15.58
CA SER A 29 -18.35 -17.08 -15.77
C SER A 29 -19.48 -17.17 -14.75
N PHE A 30 -19.19 -16.95 -13.46
CA PHE A 30 -20.24 -16.96 -12.43
C PHE A 30 -21.21 -15.80 -12.61
N ARG A 31 -20.73 -14.58 -12.88
CA ARG A 31 -21.59 -13.40 -13.07
C ARG A 31 -22.53 -13.56 -14.27
N LEU A 32 -22.00 -14.06 -15.39
CA LEU A 32 -22.79 -14.37 -16.58
C LEU A 32 -23.78 -15.50 -16.32
N GLY A 33 -23.33 -16.60 -15.72
CA GLY A 33 -24.17 -17.73 -15.37
C GLY A 33 -25.30 -17.34 -14.40
N HIS A 34 -24.98 -16.57 -13.36
CA HIS A 34 -25.95 -16.04 -12.41
C HIS A 34 -26.98 -15.13 -13.09
N HIS A 35 -26.57 -14.27 -14.02
CA HIS A 35 -27.47 -13.39 -14.77
C HIS A 35 -28.48 -14.19 -15.61
N VAL A 36 -28.01 -15.26 -16.27
CA VAL A 36 -28.87 -16.18 -17.02
C VAL A 36 -29.82 -16.94 -16.08
N ILE A 37 -29.31 -17.55 -15.01
CA ILE A 37 -30.11 -18.32 -14.05
C ILE A 37 -31.19 -17.46 -13.40
N GLU A 38 -30.86 -16.22 -13.02
CA GLU A 38 -31.80 -15.31 -12.39
C GLU A 38 -32.90 -14.84 -13.38
N ALA A 39 -32.59 -14.79 -14.68
CA ALA A 39 -33.58 -14.56 -15.72
C ALA A 39 -34.54 -15.74 -15.91
N PHE A 40 -34.05 -16.97 -15.73
CA PHE A 40 -34.92 -18.17 -15.70
C PHE A 40 -35.78 -18.24 -14.43
N ARG A 41 -35.29 -17.77 -13.28
CA ARG A 41 -36.07 -17.71 -12.04
C ARG A 41 -37.17 -16.65 -12.05
N ARG A 42 -37.03 -15.58 -12.84
CA ARG A 42 -37.98 -14.46 -12.92
C ARG A 42 -38.46 -14.28 -14.37
N PRO A 43 -39.66 -14.76 -14.73
CA PRO A 43 -40.12 -14.84 -16.13
C PRO A 43 -40.03 -13.53 -16.92
N TRP A 44 -40.24 -12.38 -16.27
CA TRP A 44 -40.14 -11.06 -16.90
C TRP A 44 -38.70 -10.66 -17.26
N ARG A 45 -37.69 -11.15 -16.54
CA ARG A 45 -36.27 -10.89 -16.86
C ARG A 45 -35.82 -11.66 -18.10
N LEU A 46 -36.50 -12.77 -18.42
CA LEU A 46 -36.24 -13.53 -19.65
C LEU A 46 -36.50 -12.69 -20.90
N LEU A 47 -37.55 -11.87 -20.89
CA LEU A 47 -37.89 -10.96 -22.00
C LEU A 47 -36.82 -9.88 -22.22
N VAL A 48 -36.15 -9.45 -21.15
CA VAL A 48 -35.10 -8.41 -21.17
C VAL A 48 -33.70 -9.03 -21.32
N LEU A 49 -33.56 -10.35 -21.22
CA LEU A 49 -32.29 -11.06 -21.33
C LEU A 49 -31.52 -10.75 -22.63
N PRO A 50 -32.15 -10.71 -23.82
CA PRO A 50 -31.44 -10.41 -25.08
C PRO A 50 -30.74 -9.05 -25.08
N PHE A 51 -31.24 -8.09 -24.30
CA PHE A 51 -30.66 -6.75 -24.18
C PHE A 51 -29.73 -6.63 -22.97
N SER A 52 -30.07 -7.24 -21.85
CA SER A 52 -29.28 -7.14 -20.62
C SER A 52 -28.01 -7.99 -20.65
N LEU A 53 -28.02 -9.15 -21.32
CA LEU A 53 -26.86 -10.03 -21.40
C LEU A 53 -25.67 -9.39 -22.17
N PRO A 54 -25.86 -8.76 -23.35
CA PRO A 54 -24.80 -8.00 -24.01
C PRO A 54 -24.23 -6.86 -23.16
N VAL A 55 -25.08 -6.15 -22.40
CA VAL A 55 -24.66 -5.07 -21.51
C VAL A 55 -23.76 -5.59 -20.38
N VAL A 56 -24.13 -6.72 -19.77
CA VAL A 56 -23.32 -7.36 -18.72
C VAL A 56 -22.01 -7.89 -19.29
N MET A 57 -22.04 -8.55 -20.46
CA MET A 57 -20.85 -9.02 -21.19
C MET A 57 -19.89 -7.86 -21.51
N TRP A 58 -20.43 -6.75 -21.99
CA TRP A 58 -19.65 -5.55 -22.29
C TRP A 58 -19.03 -4.94 -21.03
N GLY A 59 -19.81 -4.83 -19.95
CA GLY A 59 -19.32 -4.37 -18.66
C GLY A 59 -18.15 -5.21 -18.15
N ILE A 60 -18.30 -6.53 -18.17
CA ILE A 60 -17.23 -7.48 -17.80
C ILE A 60 -16.02 -7.34 -18.73
N GLY A 61 -16.23 -7.23 -20.05
CA GLY A 61 -15.15 -6.99 -21.00
C GLY A 61 -14.36 -5.72 -20.73
N MET A 62 -15.07 -4.63 -20.40
CA MET A 62 -14.45 -3.34 -20.03
C MET A 62 -13.73 -3.42 -18.68
N GLU A 63 -14.18 -4.24 -17.74
CA GLU A 63 -13.47 -4.53 -16.49
C GLU A 63 -12.20 -5.35 -16.74
N LEU A 64 -12.21 -6.35 -17.64
CA LEU A 64 -11.01 -7.12 -18.03
C LEU A 64 -10.00 -6.26 -18.78
N LEU A 65 -10.46 -5.29 -19.58
CA LEU A 65 -9.64 -4.31 -20.27
C LEU A 65 -9.16 -3.16 -19.35
N GLY A 66 -9.54 -3.17 -18.07
CA GLY A 66 -9.13 -2.16 -17.09
C GLY A 66 -9.77 -0.77 -17.28
N ARG A 67 -10.77 -0.64 -18.15
CA ARG A 67 -11.46 0.62 -18.45
C ARG A 67 -12.62 0.93 -17.50
N ARG A 68 -13.05 -0.04 -16.68
CA ARG A 68 -14.02 0.13 -15.60
C ARG A 68 -13.56 -0.55 -14.32
N PRO A 69 -13.77 0.06 -13.14
CA PRO A 69 -13.50 -0.58 -11.85
C PRO A 69 -14.49 -1.73 -11.61
N ARG A 70 -14.02 -2.79 -10.97
CA ARG A 70 -14.88 -3.93 -10.58
C ARG A 70 -15.86 -3.48 -9.49
N PRO A 71 -17.16 -3.82 -9.57
CA PRO A 71 -18.11 -3.46 -8.53
C PRO A 71 -17.72 -4.12 -7.19
N MET A 72 -17.50 -3.29 -6.18
CA MET A 72 -17.18 -3.73 -4.81
C MET A 72 -18.50 -3.99 -4.05
N SER A 73 -18.63 -5.16 -3.43
CA SER A 73 -19.70 -5.43 -2.46
C SER A 73 -19.20 -5.10 -1.06
N ASP A 74 -20.01 -4.33 -0.33
CA ASP A 74 -19.85 -3.80 1.03
C ASP A 74 -19.73 -4.88 2.15
N SER A 75 -19.45 -6.13 1.75
CA SER A 75 -19.48 -7.32 2.60
C SER A 75 -18.09 -7.91 2.86
N MET A 76 -17.02 -7.16 2.59
CA MET A 76 -15.73 -7.49 3.19
C MET A 76 -15.80 -7.17 4.69
N ILE A 77 -15.07 -7.91 5.51
CA ILE A 77 -15.18 -7.87 6.97
C ILE A 77 -15.09 -6.40 7.42
N GLN A 78 -16.22 -5.77 7.72
CA GLN A 78 -16.22 -4.54 8.51
C GLN A 78 -15.76 -4.99 9.89
N LEU A 79 -14.44 -5.04 10.11
CA LEU A 79 -13.87 -5.09 11.43
C LEU A 79 -14.44 -3.83 12.12
N ARG A 80 -15.44 -4.05 12.97
CA ARG A 80 -16.06 -2.96 13.73
C ARG A 80 -15.04 -2.52 14.77
N GLY A 81 -14.66 -1.25 14.72
CA GLY A 81 -13.63 -0.68 15.57
C GLY A 81 -12.29 -0.52 14.86
N GLY A 82 -11.66 0.61 15.11
CA GLY A 82 -10.42 1.10 14.50
C GLY A 82 -10.29 2.59 14.87
N PRO A 83 -9.08 3.14 15.05
CA PRO A 83 -8.89 4.55 15.36
C PRO A 83 -9.54 5.44 14.30
N ALA A 84 -10.16 6.55 14.72
CA ALA A 84 -10.79 7.48 13.79
C ALA A 84 -9.78 8.17 12.86
N ARG A 85 -8.48 8.11 13.20
CA ARG A 85 -7.38 8.78 12.51
C ARG A 85 -6.20 7.82 12.40
N CYS A 86 -5.92 7.38 11.17
CA CYS A 86 -4.86 6.41 10.89
C CYS A 86 -4.05 6.79 9.64
N VAL A 87 -2.74 6.59 9.70
CA VAL A 87 -1.83 6.71 8.56
C VAL A 87 -1.10 5.39 8.35
N VAL A 88 -1.13 4.89 7.12
CA VAL A 88 -0.35 3.70 6.72
C VAL A 88 0.93 4.16 6.02
N LEU A 89 2.08 3.73 6.54
CA LEU A 89 3.40 3.98 5.99
C LEU A 89 3.93 2.71 5.34
N PHE A 90 4.28 2.78 4.05
CA PHE A 90 4.87 1.69 3.29
C PHE A 90 6.30 2.00 2.82
N PRO A 91 7.31 1.87 3.72
CA PRO A 91 8.70 1.83 3.31
C PRO A 91 9.08 0.50 2.67
N THR A 92 9.73 0.57 1.51
CA THR A 92 10.29 -0.59 0.81
C THR A 92 11.68 -0.97 1.29
N ASN A 93 12.03 -2.25 1.18
CA ASN A 93 13.38 -2.74 1.40
C ASN A 93 14.22 -2.51 0.12
N GLY A 94 15.07 -1.50 0.17
CA GLY A 94 16.02 -1.17 -0.90
C GLY A 94 17.39 -1.82 -0.68
N VAL A 95 18.44 -1.18 -1.21
CA VAL A 95 19.84 -1.58 -0.98
C VAL A 95 20.34 -1.28 0.44
N GLY A 96 19.51 -0.67 1.28
CA GLY A 96 19.85 -0.30 2.66
C GLY A 96 18.63 0.20 3.42
N PHE A 97 18.88 0.90 4.54
CA PHE A 97 17.84 1.32 5.48
C PHE A 97 17.15 2.65 5.15
N GLY A 98 17.54 3.33 4.08
CA GLY A 98 17.12 4.72 3.79
C GLY A 98 15.60 4.94 3.77
N HIS A 99 14.86 4.13 3.00
CA HIS A 99 13.39 4.23 2.92
C HIS A 99 12.75 4.01 4.30
N PHE A 100 13.20 2.97 5.00
CA PHE A 100 12.72 2.65 6.35
C PHE A 100 13.00 3.79 7.34
N THR A 101 14.23 4.29 7.39
CA THR A 101 14.64 5.35 8.32
C THR A 101 13.88 6.66 8.07
N ARG A 102 13.55 6.99 6.82
CA ARG A 102 12.74 8.18 6.50
C ARG A 102 11.30 8.03 6.96
N MET A 103 10.67 6.88 6.69
CA MET A 103 9.31 6.64 7.17
C MET A 103 9.24 6.54 8.69
N TYR A 104 10.28 6.00 9.32
CA TYR A 104 10.41 6.00 10.76
C TYR A 104 10.60 7.41 11.33
N ALA A 105 11.42 8.25 10.69
CA ALA A 105 11.57 9.66 11.02
C ALA A 105 10.25 10.45 10.90
N LEU A 106 9.45 10.14 9.87
CA LEU A 106 8.12 10.70 9.66
C LEU A 106 7.17 10.25 10.75
N ALA A 107 7.12 8.95 11.07
CA ALA A 107 6.28 8.39 12.12
C ALA A 107 6.53 9.04 13.48
N ARG A 108 7.80 9.18 13.88
CA ARG A 108 8.17 9.84 15.14
C ARG A 108 7.63 11.27 15.22
N ARG A 109 7.73 12.03 14.13
CA ARG A 109 7.26 13.43 14.06
C ARG A 109 5.75 13.54 14.01
N LEU A 110 5.08 12.67 13.25
CA LEU A 110 3.62 12.59 13.23
C LEU A 110 3.08 12.30 14.63
N ARG A 111 3.64 11.33 15.35
CA ARG A 111 3.23 11.03 16.72
C ARG A 111 3.53 12.15 17.72
N LYS A 112 4.64 12.89 17.53
CA LYS A 112 4.94 14.06 18.36
C LYS A 112 3.92 15.19 18.15
N GLN A 113 3.40 15.34 16.92
CA GLN A 113 2.37 16.33 16.59
C GLN A 113 0.97 15.89 17.00
N ASP A 114 0.68 14.60 16.88
CA ASP A 114 -0.62 14.00 17.18
C ASP A 114 -0.44 12.64 17.87
N PRO A 115 -0.46 12.59 19.21
CA PRO A 115 -0.26 11.36 19.97
C PRO A 115 -1.36 10.31 19.77
N ASP A 116 -2.57 10.73 19.38
CA ASP A 116 -3.72 9.86 19.17
C ASP A 116 -3.79 9.31 17.74
N LEU A 117 -2.88 9.75 16.85
CA LEU A 117 -2.78 9.25 15.48
C LEU A 117 -2.26 7.81 15.48
N GLU A 118 -3.04 6.90 14.91
CA GLU A 118 -2.54 5.56 14.64
C GLU A 118 -1.59 5.59 13.45
N ILE A 119 -0.39 5.04 13.63
CA ILE A 119 0.63 4.96 12.59
C ILE A 119 0.99 3.50 12.36
N VAL A 120 0.55 2.97 11.22
CA VAL A 120 0.70 1.57 10.85
C VAL A 120 1.80 1.44 9.82
N PHE A 121 2.77 0.55 10.06
CA PHE A 121 3.77 0.18 9.07
C PHE A 121 3.31 -1.03 8.27
N PHE A 122 3.35 -0.94 6.94
CA PHE A 122 3.29 -2.09 6.05
C PHE A 122 4.59 -2.13 5.27
N THR A 123 5.51 -3.07 5.53
CA THR A 123 6.88 -2.95 5.01
C THR A 123 7.45 -4.24 4.48
N THR A 124 8.31 -4.12 3.46
CA THR A 124 9.17 -5.23 3.01
C THR A 124 10.51 -5.30 3.76
N GLN A 125 10.77 -4.37 4.68
CA GLN A 125 11.97 -4.36 5.53
C GLN A 125 11.83 -5.40 6.65
N PRO A 126 12.77 -6.33 6.85
CA PRO A 126 12.72 -7.33 7.92
C PRO A 126 12.95 -6.78 9.34
N THR A 127 13.39 -5.54 9.49
CA THR A 127 13.80 -4.95 10.77
C THR A 127 12.62 -4.38 11.53
N LEU A 128 11.73 -5.27 11.99
CA LEU A 128 10.47 -4.88 12.64
C LEU A 128 10.65 -4.47 14.12
N HIS A 129 11.76 -4.83 14.76
CA HIS A 129 11.97 -4.55 16.19
C HIS A 129 12.02 -3.05 16.50
N LEU A 130 12.44 -2.20 15.55
CA LEU A 130 12.46 -0.75 15.71
C LEU A 130 11.04 -0.17 15.88
N PRO A 131 10.11 -0.35 14.92
CA PRO A 131 8.76 0.19 15.06
C PRO A 131 8.00 -0.49 16.19
N TYR A 132 8.23 -1.78 16.45
CA TYR A 132 7.64 -2.47 17.60
C TYR A 132 8.12 -1.94 18.95
N ALA A 133 9.41 -1.61 19.10
CA ALA A 133 9.94 -1.02 20.33
C ALA A 133 9.29 0.34 20.63
N GLU A 134 8.85 1.04 19.57
CA GLU A 134 8.11 2.28 19.67
C GLU A 134 6.58 2.10 19.67
N GLY A 135 6.06 0.87 19.63
CA GLY A 135 4.62 0.60 19.71
C GLY A 135 3.84 0.84 18.42
N PHE A 136 4.50 0.94 17.26
CA PHE A 136 3.82 1.07 15.98
C PHE A 136 3.38 -0.31 15.44
N PRO A 137 2.07 -0.53 15.17
CA PRO A 137 1.61 -1.75 14.50
C PRO A 137 2.34 -1.96 13.18
N THR A 138 2.89 -3.16 12.97
CA THR A 138 3.77 -3.41 11.82
C THR A 138 3.44 -4.73 11.13
N TYR A 139 3.06 -4.65 9.86
CA TYR A 139 2.85 -5.77 8.96
C TYR A 139 4.07 -5.95 8.05
N HIS A 140 4.61 -7.16 8.01
CA HIS A 140 5.75 -7.48 7.15
C HIS A 140 5.34 -8.35 5.97
N LEU A 141 5.75 -7.92 4.78
CA LEU A 141 5.68 -8.71 3.55
C LEU A 141 7.11 -8.95 3.06
N ALA A 142 7.60 -10.19 3.07
CA ALA A 142 8.93 -10.45 2.53
C ALA A 142 9.01 -10.02 1.06
N GLY A 143 10.06 -9.30 0.67
CA GLY A 143 10.24 -8.85 -0.72
C GLY A 143 10.37 -10.04 -1.69
N PRO A 144 10.11 -9.84 -2.99
CA PRO A 144 9.98 -10.95 -3.97
C PRO A 144 11.25 -11.79 -4.06
N LYS A 145 12.43 -11.17 -3.98
CA LYS A 145 13.74 -11.84 -4.03
C LYS A 145 14.01 -12.79 -2.84
N ARG A 146 13.20 -12.73 -1.79
CA ARG A 146 13.29 -13.62 -0.63
C ARG A 146 12.43 -14.87 -0.78
N MET A 147 11.58 -14.95 -1.81
CA MET A 147 10.69 -16.08 -2.04
C MET A 147 11.17 -16.91 -3.24
N GLN A 148 11.66 -18.12 -2.98
CA GLN A 148 12.15 -19.02 -4.03
C GLN A 148 10.97 -19.59 -4.84
N GLY A 149 11.11 -19.62 -6.18
CA GLY A 149 10.10 -20.18 -7.08
C GLY A 149 8.83 -19.33 -7.25
N MET A 150 8.78 -18.13 -6.67
CA MET A 150 7.66 -17.20 -6.83
C MET A 150 7.92 -16.24 -7.99
N ASP A 151 6.98 -16.17 -8.92
CA ASP A 151 7.02 -15.17 -9.98
C ASP A 151 6.54 -13.79 -9.47
N ALA A 152 6.74 -12.77 -10.29
CA ALA A 152 6.36 -11.41 -9.93
C ALA A 152 4.84 -11.24 -9.75
N ASP A 153 4.03 -11.96 -10.53
CA ASP A 153 2.57 -11.83 -10.51
C ASP A 153 1.98 -12.42 -9.23
N ALA A 154 2.42 -13.61 -8.81
CA ALA A 154 2.03 -14.24 -7.57
C ALA A 154 2.45 -13.40 -6.35
N TRP A 155 3.64 -12.80 -6.38
CA TRP A 155 4.08 -11.91 -5.31
C TRP A 155 3.24 -10.62 -5.26
N ASN A 156 2.92 -10.04 -6.41
CA ASN A 156 2.05 -8.85 -6.48
C ASN A 156 0.62 -9.18 -6.03
N ALA A 157 0.07 -10.34 -6.37
CA ALA A 157 -1.22 -10.79 -5.87
C ALA A 157 -1.20 -10.91 -4.33
N MET A 158 -0.14 -11.47 -3.75
CA MET A 158 0.02 -11.52 -2.29
C MET A 158 0.12 -10.11 -1.67
N CYS A 159 0.89 -9.21 -2.29
CA CYS A 159 1.01 -7.82 -1.87
C CYS A 159 -0.36 -7.12 -1.87
N GLN A 160 -1.14 -7.30 -2.93
CA GLN A 160 -2.49 -6.75 -3.05
C GLN A 160 -3.40 -7.26 -1.93
N GLU A 161 -3.47 -8.57 -1.73
CA GLU A 161 -4.35 -9.18 -0.72
C GLU A 161 -3.99 -8.72 0.69
N MET A 162 -2.69 -8.72 1.02
CA MET A 162 -2.23 -8.29 2.34
C MET A 162 -2.46 -6.79 2.58
N LEU A 163 -2.16 -5.94 1.59
CA LEU A 163 -2.36 -4.50 1.73
C LEU A 163 -3.85 -4.15 1.78
N THR A 164 -4.68 -4.79 0.96
CA THR A 164 -6.14 -4.59 1.00
C THR A 164 -6.69 -4.87 2.39
N LEU A 165 -6.30 -5.99 3.00
CA LEU A 165 -6.69 -6.31 4.38
C LEU A 165 -6.28 -5.22 5.38
N VAL A 166 -5.05 -4.70 5.26
CA VAL A 166 -4.55 -3.63 6.14
C VAL A 166 -5.35 -2.34 5.94
N LEU A 167 -5.60 -1.94 4.69
CA LEU A 167 -6.36 -0.73 4.37
C LEU A 167 -7.82 -0.82 4.83
N GLU A 168 -8.46 -1.98 4.69
CA GLU A 168 -9.84 -2.21 5.14
C GLU A 168 -9.96 -2.22 6.66
N THR A 169 -8.96 -2.79 7.34
CA THR A 169 -8.91 -2.88 8.80
C THR A 169 -8.73 -1.49 9.42
N HIS A 170 -7.75 -0.74 8.92
CA HIS A 170 -7.30 0.50 9.54
C HIS A 170 -7.95 1.76 8.96
N ARG A 171 -8.55 1.67 7.77
CA ARG A 171 -9.23 2.77 7.07
C ARG A 171 -8.46 4.09 7.13
N PRO A 172 -7.20 4.09 6.68
CA PRO A 172 -6.34 5.24 6.87
C PRO A 172 -6.86 6.46 6.11
N GLN A 173 -6.67 7.64 6.70
CA GLN A 173 -6.90 8.91 6.03
C GLN A 173 -5.79 9.22 5.02
N SER A 174 -4.59 8.68 5.24
CA SER A 174 -3.44 8.84 4.35
C SER A 174 -2.64 7.56 4.23
N PHE A 175 -2.19 7.28 3.01
CA PHE A 175 -1.24 6.22 2.68
C PHE A 175 0.03 6.85 2.10
N VAL A 176 1.19 6.52 2.70
CA VAL A 176 2.48 7.07 2.28
C VAL A 176 3.39 5.93 1.84
N PHE A 177 3.79 5.93 0.58
CA PHE A 177 4.72 4.95 0.02
C PHE A 177 6.12 5.54 -0.11
N ASP A 178 7.15 4.86 0.39
CA ASP A 178 8.56 5.22 0.16
C ASP A 178 9.30 4.10 -0.54
N GLY A 179 9.52 4.30 -1.85
CA GLY A 179 10.17 3.33 -2.71
C GLY A 179 10.51 3.89 -4.08
N ALA A 180 11.42 3.22 -4.77
CA ALA A 180 11.86 3.63 -6.10
C ALA A 180 10.74 3.49 -7.15
N PHE A 181 9.93 2.44 -7.05
CA PHE A 181 8.83 2.16 -7.96
C PHE A 181 7.65 1.55 -7.19
N PRO A 182 6.42 2.04 -7.38
CA PRO A 182 5.20 1.41 -6.86
C PRO A 182 5.09 -0.05 -7.30
N TYR A 183 4.74 -0.95 -6.37
CA TYR A 183 4.42 -2.33 -6.72
C TYR A 183 3.05 -2.40 -7.41
N ARG A 184 2.90 -3.30 -8.39
CA ARG A 184 1.63 -3.46 -9.09
C ARG A 184 0.50 -3.85 -8.13
N GLY A 185 0.75 -4.82 -7.25
CA GLY A 185 -0.21 -5.25 -6.23
C GLY A 185 -0.61 -4.14 -5.26
N MET A 186 0.30 -3.21 -4.96
CA MET A 186 -0.01 -2.03 -4.16
C MET A 186 -0.94 -1.07 -4.90
N LEU A 187 -0.66 -0.79 -6.18
CA LEU A 187 -1.52 0.05 -7.01
C LEU A 187 -2.92 -0.56 -7.17
N ASP A 188 -2.99 -1.89 -7.34
CA ASP A 188 -4.26 -2.61 -7.45
C ASP A 188 -5.05 -2.60 -6.12
N ALA A 189 -4.36 -2.64 -4.96
CA ALA A 189 -5.00 -2.46 -3.66
C ALA A 189 -5.55 -1.04 -3.47
N LEU A 190 -4.79 0.01 -3.84
CA LEU A 190 -5.23 1.41 -3.80
C LEU A 190 -6.30 1.72 -4.86
N ALA A 191 -6.40 0.91 -5.91
CA ALA A 191 -7.52 0.97 -6.87
C ALA A 191 -8.80 0.36 -6.29
N THR A 192 -8.66 -0.54 -5.31
CA THR A 192 -9.76 -1.28 -4.70
C THR A 192 -10.30 -0.53 -3.48
N ILE A 193 -9.40 -0.03 -2.63
CA ILE A 193 -9.75 0.73 -1.42
C ILE A 193 -9.43 2.20 -1.64
N ASP A 194 -10.45 3.04 -1.56
CA ASP A 194 -10.30 4.48 -1.68
C ASP A 194 -9.67 5.05 -0.41
N VAL A 195 -8.39 5.44 -0.53
CA VAL A 195 -7.67 6.17 0.52
C VAL A 195 -7.68 7.65 0.16
N PRO A 196 -8.17 8.53 1.05
CA PRO A 196 -8.35 9.95 0.72
C PRO A 196 -7.08 10.67 0.26
N GLN A 197 -5.93 10.35 0.87
CA GLN A 197 -4.65 10.95 0.51
C GLN A 197 -3.58 9.88 0.26
N LYS A 198 -2.98 9.91 -0.94
CA LYS A 198 -1.96 8.96 -1.39
C LYS A 198 -0.69 9.74 -1.72
N VAL A 199 0.34 9.54 -0.91
CA VAL A 199 1.63 10.24 -1.04
C VAL A 199 2.71 9.27 -1.48
N TRP A 200 3.50 9.66 -2.48
CA TRP A 200 4.69 8.92 -2.90
C TRP A 200 5.95 9.70 -2.57
N VAL A 201 6.73 9.19 -1.62
CA VAL A 201 8.08 9.67 -1.32
C VAL A 201 9.08 8.95 -2.21
N ARG A 202 9.81 9.71 -3.04
CA ARG A 202 10.81 9.12 -3.96
C ARG A 202 12.10 9.91 -4.02
N ARG A 203 13.21 9.17 -4.08
CA ARG A 203 14.54 9.73 -4.43
C ARG A 203 14.69 9.73 -5.95
N GLY A 204 15.05 10.87 -6.53
CA GLY A 204 15.06 11.13 -7.98
C GLY A 204 16.06 10.37 -8.85
N MET A 205 16.38 9.11 -8.55
CA MET A 205 17.27 8.30 -9.39
C MET A 205 16.46 7.31 -10.25
N PHE A 206 16.07 7.72 -11.45
CA PHE A 206 15.82 6.75 -12.51
C PHE A 206 17.16 6.16 -12.92
N ARG A 207 17.29 4.84 -12.83
CA ARG A 207 18.36 4.15 -13.54
C ARG A 207 18.11 4.40 -15.03
N LYS A 208 19.13 4.83 -15.80
CA LYS A 208 19.01 5.01 -17.27
C LYS A 208 18.29 3.81 -17.87
N GLY A 209 17.15 4.04 -18.52
CA GLY A 209 16.34 2.99 -19.18
C GLY A 209 15.16 2.41 -18.39
N THR A 210 14.81 2.94 -17.21
CA THR A 210 13.59 2.53 -16.49
C THR A 210 12.64 3.72 -16.37
N SER A 211 11.54 3.71 -17.12
CA SER A 211 10.43 4.66 -16.97
C SER A 211 9.40 4.08 -16.00
N VAL A 212 8.92 4.89 -15.05
CA VAL A 212 7.68 4.56 -14.33
C VAL A 212 6.55 4.79 -15.34
N PRO A 213 5.62 3.84 -15.53
CA PRO A 213 4.42 4.10 -16.33
C PRO A 213 3.67 5.31 -15.77
N VAL A 214 3.26 6.26 -16.63
CA VAL A 214 2.50 7.45 -16.22
C VAL A 214 1.26 7.07 -15.42
N ASP A 215 0.65 5.93 -15.74
CA ASP A 215 -0.50 5.34 -15.04
C ASP A 215 -0.25 5.06 -13.55
N ALA A 216 1.00 4.75 -13.15
CA ALA A 216 1.36 4.53 -11.75
C ALA A 216 1.54 5.86 -11.01
N ILE A 217 1.99 6.91 -11.70
CA ILE A 217 2.16 8.25 -11.13
C ILE A 217 0.78 8.86 -10.82
N GLY A 218 -0.15 8.80 -11.77
CA GLY A 218 -1.50 9.35 -11.61
C GLY A 218 -2.38 8.69 -10.54
N ARG A 219 -1.87 7.68 -9.81
CA ARG A 219 -2.56 7.10 -8.64
C ARG A 219 -2.24 7.81 -7.33
N PHE A 220 -1.24 8.68 -7.32
CA PHE A 220 -0.86 9.47 -6.15
C PHE A 220 -1.37 10.90 -6.30
N ASP A 221 -1.74 11.48 -5.17
CA ASP A 221 -2.21 12.86 -5.09
C ASP A 221 -1.02 13.82 -4.93
N LEU A 222 0.08 13.35 -4.32
CA LEU A 222 1.28 14.12 -4.05
C LEU A 222 2.55 13.27 -4.21
N ILE A 223 3.56 13.83 -4.89
CA ILE A 223 4.92 13.27 -4.93
C ILE A 223 5.83 14.14 -4.07
N VAL A 224 6.54 13.52 -3.14
CA VAL A 224 7.51 14.19 -2.27
C VAL A 224 8.93 13.80 -2.64
N HIS A 225 9.77 14.82 -2.82
CA HIS A 225 11.17 14.73 -3.17
C HIS A 225 12.05 15.21 -2.01
N PRO A 226 12.60 14.30 -1.19
CA PRO A 226 13.57 14.67 -0.16
C PRO A 226 14.89 15.16 -0.76
N GLY A 227 15.44 16.24 -0.21
CA GLY A 227 16.69 16.87 -0.64
C GLY A 227 17.96 16.06 -0.32
N ASP A 228 17.82 14.78 0.02
CA ASP A 228 18.93 13.85 0.26
C ASP A 228 19.38 13.11 -1.03
N ALA A 229 18.73 13.40 -2.15
CA ALA A 229 19.08 12.94 -3.49
C ALA A 229 19.81 14.04 -4.27
N VAL A 230 20.68 13.65 -5.21
CA VAL A 230 21.35 14.57 -6.15
C VAL A 230 20.28 15.41 -6.88
N PRO A 231 20.46 16.73 -7.06
CA PRO A 231 19.51 17.57 -7.77
C PRO A 231 19.19 17.00 -9.16
N HIS A 232 17.91 16.91 -9.49
CA HIS A 232 17.47 16.53 -10.82
C HIS A 232 17.47 17.77 -11.73
N ALA A 233 17.77 17.58 -13.02
CA ALA A 233 17.22 18.43 -14.06
C ALA A 233 15.76 17.98 -14.24
N ALA A 234 14.78 18.88 -14.16
CA ALA A 234 13.33 18.58 -14.19
C ALA A 234 12.98 17.34 -15.02
N SER A 235 12.20 16.42 -14.45
CA SER A 235 11.82 15.20 -15.18
C SER A 235 11.10 15.56 -16.47
N GLU A 236 11.56 14.99 -17.58
CA GLU A 236 11.06 15.19 -18.96
C GLU A 236 9.59 14.73 -19.18
N VAL A 237 8.86 14.37 -18.12
CA VAL A 237 7.51 13.81 -18.22
C VAL A 237 6.56 14.63 -17.35
N GLU A 238 5.77 15.50 -17.98
CA GLU A 238 4.61 16.12 -17.33
C GLU A 238 3.59 15.03 -16.98
N HIS A 239 3.39 14.78 -15.69
CA HIS A 239 2.42 13.79 -15.19
C HIS A 239 1.25 14.41 -14.43
N GLY A 240 1.18 15.75 -14.31
CA GLY A 240 0.04 16.48 -13.75
C GLY A 240 -0.22 16.29 -12.24
N VAL A 241 0.61 15.53 -11.55
CA VAL A 241 0.55 15.32 -10.08
C VAL A 241 1.37 16.40 -9.37
N GLU A 242 0.87 16.88 -8.23
CA GLU A 242 1.58 17.87 -7.40
C GLU A 242 2.93 17.30 -6.93
N GLU A 243 3.98 18.11 -7.06
CA GLU A 243 5.32 17.76 -6.60
C GLU A 243 5.77 18.72 -5.48
N LEU A 244 6.29 18.15 -4.40
CA LEU A 244 6.81 18.88 -3.26
C LEU A 244 8.26 18.50 -2.97
N HIS A 245 9.16 19.48 -3.05
CA HIS A 245 10.54 19.33 -2.62
C HIS A 245 10.68 19.69 -1.13
N VAL A 246 11.27 18.78 -0.35
CA VAL A 246 11.43 18.96 1.10
C VAL A 246 12.90 18.81 1.51
N PRO A 247 13.33 19.39 2.65
CA PRO A 247 14.64 19.09 3.22
C PRO A 247 14.84 17.58 3.45
N PRO A 248 16.09 17.11 3.59
CA PRO A 248 16.38 15.73 3.96
C PRO A 248 15.56 15.25 5.16
N MET A 249 14.90 14.10 5.02
CA MET A 249 14.13 13.49 6.10
C MET A 249 15.08 12.72 7.04
N LEU A 250 15.55 13.39 8.08
CA LEU A 250 16.51 12.83 9.05
C LEU A 250 15.82 12.19 10.24
N LEU A 251 16.32 11.04 10.69
CA LEU A 251 15.78 10.33 11.85
C LEU A 251 15.98 11.07 13.17
N ILE A 252 17.15 11.69 13.33
CA ILE A 252 17.57 12.37 14.55
C ILE A 252 17.14 13.83 14.44
N ASP A 253 16.46 14.34 15.48
CA ASP A 253 16.16 15.77 15.58
C ASP A 253 17.45 16.57 15.86
N PRO A 254 17.55 17.84 15.43
CA PRO A 254 18.73 18.67 15.71
C PRO A 254 19.15 18.69 17.19
N GLU A 255 18.17 18.58 18.08
CA GLU A 255 18.35 18.61 19.54
C GLU A 255 18.86 17.27 20.09
N GLU A 256 18.66 16.17 19.35
CA GLU A 256 19.19 14.84 19.67
C GLU A 256 20.61 14.64 19.11
N MET A 257 21.09 15.57 18.27
CA MET A 257 22.42 15.47 17.67
C MET A 257 23.50 15.74 18.71
N TRP A 258 24.53 14.89 18.74
CA TRP A 258 25.71 15.15 19.55
C TRP A 258 26.48 16.36 19.04
N ALA A 259 27.07 17.12 19.97
CA ALA A 259 28.06 18.12 19.65
C ALA A 259 29.19 17.51 18.81
N ARG A 260 29.73 18.28 17.85
CA ARG A 260 30.75 17.84 16.89
C ARG A 260 31.94 17.14 17.57
N GLU A 261 32.41 17.68 18.69
CA GLU A 261 33.52 17.13 19.46
C GLU A 261 33.20 15.74 20.03
N THR A 262 32.02 15.59 20.62
CA THR A 262 31.52 14.33 21.19
C THR A 262 31.31 13.28 20.10
N ALA A 263 30.69 13.68 18.98
CA ALA A 263 30.48 12.79 17.83
C ALA A 263 31.81 12.27 17.29
N ARG A 264 32.80 13.15 17.07
CA ARG A 264 34.14 12.78 16.61
C ARG A 264 34.85 11.84 17.57
N ARG A 265 34.78 12.12 18.87
CA ARG A 265 35.38 11.25 19.90
C ARG A 265 34.80 9.85 19.86
N ARG A 266 33.47 9.71 19.72
CA ARG A 266 32.79 8.41 19.63
C ARG A 266 33.04 7.67 18.32
N LEU A 267 33.22 8.40 17.22
CA LEU A 267 33.52 7.83 15.91
C LEU A 267 35.01 7.54 15.69
N GLY A 268 35.89 7.87 16.66
CA GLY A 268 37.33 7.72 16.51
C GLY A 268 37.95 8.69 15.49
N VAL A 269 37.25 9.79 15.17
CA VAL A 269 37.70 10.79 14.19
C VAL A 269 38.52 11.87 14.92
N PRO A 270 39.72 12.25 14.41
CA PRO A 270 40.50 13.33 14.99
C PRO A 270 39.73 14.65 15.07
N GLN A 271 39.94 15.42 16.15
CA GLN A 271 39.24 16.71 16.34
C GLN A 271 39.61 17.77 15.29
N ASN A 272 40.73 17.58 14.61
CA ASN A 272 41.24 18.42 13.53
C ASN A 272 40.96 17.85 12.12
N ALA A 273 40.26 16.72 11.98
CA ALA A 273 39.89 16.18 10.68
C ALA A 273 38.95 17.15 9.94
N ARG A 274 39.24 17.47 8.67
CA ARG A 274 38.44 18.38 7.85
C ARG A 274 37.06 17.78 7.56
#